data_AF-A0A9Q3P4X5-F1
#
_entry.id   AF-A0A9Q3P4X5-F1
#
_cell.length_a   1.000
_cell.length_b   1.000
_cell.length_c   1.000
_cell.angle_alpha   90.00
_cell.angle_beta   90.00
_cell.angle_gamma   90.00
#
_symmetry.space_group_name_H-M   'P 1'
#
loop_
_entity.id
_entity.type
_entity.pdbx_description
1 polymer ?
#
loop_
_entity_poly.entity_id
_entity_poly.type
_entity_poly.pdbx_seq_one_letter_code
_entity_poly.pdbx_strand_id
1 'polypeptide(L)'
;MFNNIKLFSNRPRPISAEVATGDRKSHLIAIGIGKVTLNCNGKALNPKNCLLVPGLKCNLVSMLELFKNQLTVHQQKRTFSLTSNQEVFLTGEIINRLMYINYEPPTVFLTTAEKLPWQNRLGHPGPAVLKTLGLPNI
;
A
#
# COMPACT_ATOMS: atom_id res chain seq x y z
N MET A 1 7.79 -8.83 2.08
CA MET A 1 7.75 -7.35 2.18
C MET A 1 7.31 -7.03 3.60
N PHE A 2 8.19 -6.45 4.42
CA PHE A 2 8.08 -6.39 5.89
C PHE A 2 6.88 -5.60 6.40
N ASN A 3 6.45 -5.90 7.63
CA ASN A 3 5.56 -5.07 8.42
C ASN A 3 6.12 -3.63 8.47
N ASN A 4 5.49 -2.72 7.72
CA ASN A 4 6.08 -1.43 7.37
C ASN A 4 5.15 -0.30 7.80
N ILE A 5 5.66 0.54 8.70
CA ILE A 5 4.98 1.73 9.19
C ILE A 5 4.57 2.69 8.06
N LYS A 6 5.29 2.68 6.93
CA LYS A 6 4.99 3.49 5.74
C LYS A 6 3.70 3.10 5.03
N LEU A 7 3.15 1.93 5.30
CA LEU A 7 1.85 1.52 4.73
C LEU A 7 0.67 2.19 5.45
N PHE A 8 0.89 2.76 6.63
CA PHE A 8 -0.15 3.45 7.37
C PHE A 8 -0.33 4.87 6.83
N SER A 9 -1.57 5.28 6.62
CA SER A 9 -1.90 6.62 6.10
C SER A 9 -1.42 7.74 7.02
N ASN A 10 -1.36 7.46 8.33
CA ASN A 10 -0.86 8.33 9.38
C ASN A 10 0.01 7.53 10.35
N ARG A 11 0.78 8.21 11.21
CA ARG A 11 1.52 7.56 12.29
C ARG A 11 0.56 6.68 13.12
N PRO A 12 0.81 5.36 13.26
CA PRO A 12 -0.03 4.49 14.08
C PRO A 12 -0.09 4.99 15.52
N ARG A 13 -1.28 4.92 16.12
CA ARG A 13 -1.47 5.18 17.54
C ARG A 13 -0.78 4.06 18.33
N PRO A 14 0.07 4.39 19.32
CA PRO A 14 0.74 3.36 20.12
C PRO A 14 -0.29 2.55 20.92
N ILE A 15 -0.07 1.25 20.97
CA ILE A 15 -0.84 0.29 21.78
C ILE A 15 0.11 -0.78 22.31
N SER A 16 -0.37 -1.54 23.30
CA SER A 16 0.21 -2.81 23.69
C SER A 16 -0.92 -3.82 23.71
N ALA A 17 -1.02 -4.64 22.67
CA ALA A 17 -2.05 -5.66 22.57
C ALA A 17 -1.41 -6.99 22.18
N GLU A 18 -1.76 -8.04 22.91
CA GLU A 18 -1.30 -9.38 22.59
C GLU A 18 -2.02 -9.92 21.35
N VAL A 19 -1.24 -10.44 20.42
CA VAL A 19 -1.73 -11.15 19.24
C VAL A 19 -1.62 -12.62 19.55
N ALA A 20 -2.76 -13.27 19.76
CA ALA A 20 -2.82 -14.70 19.97
C ALA A 20 -2.22 -15.42 18.75
N THR A 21 -1.13 -16.14 18.98
CA THR A 21 -0.55 -17.05 17.99
C THR A 21 -1.00 -18.48 18.31
N GLY A 22 -1.01 -19.36 17.32
CA GLY A 22 -1.37 -20.77 17.53
C GLY A 22 -0.37 -21.55 18.41
N ASP A 23 0.74 -20.91 18.80
CA ASP A 23 1.75 -21.44 19.70
C ASP A 23 1.68 -20.72 21.05
N ARG A 24 1.56 -21.47 22.14
CA ARG A 24 1.46 -20.92 23.50
C ARG A 24 2.76 -20.27 23.99
N LYS A 25 3.87 -20.43 23.27
CA LYS A 25 5.20 -19.95 23.68
C LYS A 25 5.63 -18.63 23.03
N SER A 26 5.08 -18.30 21.86
CA SER A 26 5.46 -17.10 21.11
C SER A 26 4.39 -16.01 21.25
N HIS A 27 4.65 -15.08 22.18
CA HIS A 27 3.83 -13.89 22.38
C HIS A 27 4.24 -12.81 21.37
N LEU A 28 3.32 -12.46 20.48
CA LEU A 28 3.49 -11.32 19.59
C LEU A 28 2.73 -10.12 20.15
N ILE A 29 3.39 -8.98 20.25
CA ILE A 29 2.79 -7.74 20.75
C ILE A 29 2.60 -6.76 19.59
N ALA A 30 1.36 -6.32 19.39
CA ALA A 30 1.07 -5.18 18.54
C ALA A 30 1.48 -3.90 19.27
N ILE A 31 2.37 -3.11 18.65
CA ILE A 31 2.89 -1.85 19.20
C ILE A 31 2.15 -0.62 18.66
N GLY A 32 1.34 -0.79 17.62
CA GLY A 32 0.66 0.29 16.96
C GLY A 32 -0.63 -0.15 16.28
N ILE A 33 -1.60 0.76 16.24
CA ILE A 33 -2.87 0.59 15.53
C ILE A 33 -3.14 1.80 14.65
N GLY A 34 -3.58 1.58 13.42
CA GLY A 34 -3.84 2.68 12.51
C GLY A 34 -4.69 2.32 11.32
N LYS A 35 -4.76 3.27 10.39
CA LYS A 35 -5.42 3.12 9.11
C LYS A 35 -4.36 2.83 8.05
N VAL A 36 -4.63 1.86 7.19
CA VAL A 36 -3.82 1.57 6.00
C VAL A 36 -4.62 1.97 4.77
N THR A 37 -3.95 2.38 3.71
CA THR A 37 -4.57 2.57 2.40
C THR A 37 -3.98 1.55 1.43
N LEU A 38 -4.81 0.61 0.99
CA LEU A 38 -4.46 -0.40 0.01
C LEU A 38 -5.04 0.01 -1.33
N ASN A 39 -4.18 0.33 -2.29
CA ASN A 39 -4.59 0.58 -3.66
C ASN A 39 -4.46 -0.71 -4.47
N CYS A 40 -5.58 -1.27 -4.92
CA CYS A 40 -5.63 -2.45 -5.76
C CYS A 40 -6.50 -2.14 -6.98
N ASN A 41 -6.00 -2.39 -8.18
CA ASN A 41 -6.74 -2.19 -9.44
C ASN A 41 -7.38 -0.80 -9.57
N GLY A 42 -6.68 0.27 -9.14
CA GLY A 42 -7.18 1.64 -9.20
C GLY A 42 -8.22 2.00 -8.12
N LYS A 43 -8.59 1.07 -7.25
CA LYS A 43 -9.52 1.30 -6.13
C LYS A 43 -8.78 1.30 -4.80
N ALA A 44 -9.18 2.22 -3.92
CA ALA A 44 -8.58 2.36 -2.59
C ALA A 44 -9.44 1.69 -1.52
N LEU A 45 -8.88 0.68 -0.84
CA LEU A 45 -9.44 0.11 0.38
C LEU A 45 -8.76 0.77 1.58
N ASN A 46 -9.57 1.16 2.55
CA ASN A 46 -9.12 1.97 3.67
C ASN A 46 -9.42 1.26 5.00
N PRO A 47 -8.85 0.07 5.24
CA PRO A 47 -9.13 -0.67 6.47
C PRO A 47 -8.67 0.14 7.68
N LYS A 48 -9.54 0.22 8.67
CA LYS A 48 -9.22 0.78 9.99
C LYS A 48 -8.66 -0.33 10.87
N ASN A 49 -8.09 0.06 12.01
CA ASN A 49 -7.65 -0.88 13.05
C ASN A 49 -6.62 -1.92 12.58
N CYS A 50 -5.76 -1.56 11.64
CA CYS A 50 -4.62 -2.39 11.24
C CYS A 50 -3.55 -2.37 12.33
N LEU A 51 -2.95 -3.53 12.62
CA LEU A 51 -1.95 -3.67 13.69
C LEU A 51 -0.53 -3.69 13.13
N LEU A 52 0.34 -2.91 13.77
CA LEU A 52 1.79 -2.94 13.61
C LEU A 52 2.36 -3.90 14.65
N VAL A 53 2.76 -5.11 14.22
CA VAL A 53 3.25 -6.19 15.08
C VAL A 53 4.71 -6.54 14.76
N PRO A 54 5.70 -5.99 15.48
CA PRO A 54 7.11 -6.28 15.22
C PRO A 54 7.37 -7.78 15.25
N GLY A 55 8.26 -8.26 14.38
CA GLY A 55 8.53 -9.70 14.23
C GLY A 55 7.62 -10.41 13.24
N LEU A 56 6.51 -9.81 12.80
CA LEU A 56 5.77 -10.30 11.63
C LEU A 56 6.33 -9.75 10.33
N LYS A 57 6.25 -10.60 9.29
CA LYS A 57 6.62 -10.22 7.93
C LYS A 57 5.58 -9.32 7.27
N CYS A 58 4.37 -9.17 7.84
CA CYS A 58 3.26 -8.42 7.25
C CYS A 58 2.49 -7.62 8.31
N ASN A 59 1.76 -6.59 7.86
CA ASN A 59 0.78 -5.89 8.70
C ASN A 59 -0.45 -6.78 8.87
N LEU A 60 -1.06 -6.78 10.05
CA LEU A 60 -2.32 -7.50 10.28
C LEU A 60 -3.51 -6.58 10.02
N VAL A 61 -4.44 -7.05 9.20
CA VAL A 61 -5.72 -6.39 8.96
C VAL A 61 -6.83 -7.26 9.54
N SER A 62 -7.76 -6.64 10.29
CA SER A 62 -8.91 -7.36 10.82
C SER A 62 -9.85 -7.77 9.68
N MET A 63 -10.22 -9.05 9.61
CA MET A 63 -11.22 -9.54 8.66
C MET A 63 -12.58 -8.86 8.86
N LEU A 64 -12.93 -8.49 10.09
CA LEU A 64 -14.17 -7.77 10.39
C LEU A 64 -14.22 -6.42 9.67
N GLU A 65 -13.07 -5.75 9.52
CA GLU A 65 -12.99 -4.47 8.80
C GLU A 65 -13.14 -4.67 7.28
N LEU A 66 -12.76 -5.82 6.74
CA LEU A 66 -13.04 -6.16 5.33
C LEU A 66 -14.55 -6.32 5.11
N PHE A 67 -15.23 -7.07 5.99
CA PHE A 67 -16.67 -7.27 5.91
C PHE A 67 -17.48 -5.97 6.10
N LYS A 68 -17.02 -5.06 6.97
CA LYS A 68 -17.63 -3.72 7.11
C LYS A 68 -17.57 -2.90 5.82
N ASN A 69 -16.58 -3.14 4.97
CA ASN A 69 -16.47 -2.51 3.65
C ASN A 69 -17.24 -3.28 2.56
N GLN A 70 -18.19 -4.14 2.95
CA GLN A 70 -18.99 -4.98 2.06
C GLN A 70 -18.16 -5.88 1.14
N LEU A 71 -16.93 -6.21 1.57
CA LEU A 71 -16.09 -7.17 0.85
C LEU A 71 -16.51 -8.59 1.20
N THR A 72 -16.69 -9.40 0.18
CA THR A 72 -16.94 -10.84 0.32
C THR A 72 -15.65 -11.60 0.03
N VAL A 73 -15.29 -12.53 0.90
CA VAL A 73 -14.11 -13.39 0.71
C VAL A 73 -14.55 -14.66 -0.02
N HIS A 74 -14.03 -14.90 -1.21
CA HIS A 74 -14.16 -16.17 -1.90
C HIS A 74 -12.85 -16.94 -1.77
N GLN A 75 -12.91 -18.14 -1.21
CA GLN A 75 -11.75 -19.02 -1.09
C GLN A 75 -11.83 -20.12 -2.14
N GLN A 76 -10.74 -20.35 -2.87
CA GLN A 76 -10.60 -21.46 -3.79
C GLN A 76 -9.27 -22.17 -3.58
N LYS A 77 -9.30 -23.34 -2.93
CA LYS A 77 -8.11 -24.14 -2.61
C LYS A 77 -7.04 -23.33 -1.83
N ARG A 78 -5.98 -22.91 -2.53
CA ARG A 78 -4.83 -22.16 -2.01
C ARG A 78 -4.84 -20.68 -2.37
N THR A 79 -5.91 -20.19 -2.97
CA THR A 79 -6.07 -18.77 -3.31
C THR A 79 -7.36 -18.23 -2.70
N PHE A 80 -7.42 -16.91 -2.60
CA PHE A 80 -8.65 -16.21 -2.27
C PHE A 80 -8.80 -14.97 -3.12
N SER A 81 -10.05 -14.51 -3.27
CA SER A 81 -10.38 -13.21 -3.83
C SER A 81 -11.28 -12.45 -2.86
N LEU A 82 -11.08 -11.14 -2.76
CA LEU A 82 -12.05 -10.24 -2.16
C LEU A 82 -12.86 -9.62 -3.29
N THR A 83 -14.18 -9.71 -3.20
CA THR A 83 -15.09 -9.08 -4.16
C THR A 83 -15.90 -7.99 -3.48
N SER A 84 -16.21 -6.93 -4.23
CA SER A 84 -17.14 -5.87 -3.85
C SER A 84 -18.13 -5.70 -5.00
N ASN A 85 -19.43 -5.81 -4.74
CA ASN A 85 -20.46 -5.67 -5.78
C ASN A 85 -20.20 -6.55 -7.01
N GLN A 86 -19.83 -7.82 -6.79
CA GLN A 86 -19.49 -8.81 -7.83
C GLN A 86 -18.19 -8.54 -8.62
N GLU A 87 -17.49 -7.44 -8.36
CA GLU A 87 -16.18 -7.17 -8.96
C GLU A 87 -15.03 -7.64 -8.05
N VAL A 88 -14.00 -8.24 -8.64
CA VAL A 88 -12.80 -8.67 -7.92
C VAL A 88 -11.97 -7.44 -7.53
N PHE A 89 -11.88 -7.18 -6.24
CA PHE A 89 -11.12 -6.08 -5.66
C PHE A 89 -9.64 -6.43 -5.53
N LEU A 90 -9.34 -7.60 -4.96
CA LEU A 90 -7.98 -8.13 -4.86
C LEU A 90 -7.98 -9.64 -4.86
N THR A 91 -6.84 -10.22 -5.20
CA THR A 91 -6.56 -11.64 -5.09
C THR A 91 -5.33 -11.87 -4.22
N GLY A 92 -5.23 -13.07 -3.67
CA GLY A 92 -4.10 -13.45 -2.85
C GLY A 92 -4.00 -14.95 -2.67
N GLU A 93 -2.99 -15.36 -1.89
CA GLU A 93 -2.66 -16.74 -1.63
C GLU A 93 -2.92 -17.12 -0.18
N ILE A 94 -3.28 -18.37 0.05
CA ILE A 94 -3.46 -18.93 1.39
C ILE A 94 -2.26 -19.84 1.68
N ILE A 95 -1.40 -19.39 2.57
CA ILE A 95 -0.20 -20.14 3.00
C ILE A 95 -0.33 -20.37 4.51
N ASN A 96 -0.23 -21.62 4.96
CA ASN A 96 -0.38 -21.98 6.38
C ASN A 96 -1.67 -21.41 7.03
N ARG A 97 -2.78 -21.41 6.28
CA ARG A 97 -4.09 -20.89 6.71
C ARG A 97 -4.15 -19.37 6.91
N LEU A 98 -3.12 -18.63 6.48
CA LEU A 98 -3.09 -17.18 6.48
C LEU A 98 -3.27 -16.66 5.05
N MET A 99 -4.06 -15.61 4.91
CA MET A 99 -4.32 -14.92 3.65
C MET A 99 -3.24 -13.87 3.39
N TYR A 100 -2.46 -14.08 2.34
CA TYR A 100 -1.38 -13.19 1.90
C TYR A 100 -1.81 -12.43 0.65
N ILE A 101 -1.60 -11.11 0.70
CA ILE A 101 -1.79 -10.23 -0.44
C ILE A 101 -0.41 -9.71 -0.84
N ASN A 102 -0.02 -9.94 -2.09
CA ASN A 102 1.13 -9.27 -2.66
C ASN A 102 0.71 -7.84 -2.98
N TYR A 103 1.01 -6.94 -2.05
CA TYR A 103 0.80 -5.52 -2.25
C TYR A 103 2.05 -4.91 -2.87
N GLU A 104 1.97 -4.56 -4.14
CA GLU A 104 2.94 -3.65 -4.74
C GLU A 104 2.42 -2.23 -4.54
N PRO A 105 3.14 -1.36 -3.80
CA PRO A 105 2.75 0.03 -3.73
C PRO A 105 2.72 0.59 -5.16
N PRO A 106 1.72 1.42 -5.51
CA PRO A 106 1.69 2.04 -6.82
C PRO A 106 3.01 2.79 -7.03
N THR A 107 3.84 2.27 -7.93
CA THR A 107 5.02 2.96 -8.42
C THR A 107 4.51 4.11 -9.26
N VAL A 108 4.30 5.26 -8.62
CA VAL A 108 4.31 6.50 -9.36
C VAL A 108 5.72 6.59 -9.92
N PHE A 109 5.89 6.27 -11.20
CA PHE A 109 7.01 6.75 -11.98
C PHE A 109 6.86 8.28 -12.02
N LEU A 110 7.21 8.94 -10.93
CA LEU A 110 7.76 10.28 -11.00
C LEU A 110 9.02 10.07 -11.81
N THR A 111 8.93 10.34 -13.11
CA THR A 111 10.09 10.71 -13.88
C THR A 111 10.65 11.96 -13.20
N THR A 112 11.50 11.76 -12.20
CA THR A 112 12.62 12.65 -11.95
C THR A 112 13.60 12.43 -13.11
N ALA A 113 13.13 12.66 -14.34
CA ALA A 113 14.01 12.97 -15.44
C ALA A 113 14.61 14.32 -15.02
N GLU A 114 15.82 14.22 -14.49
CA GLU A 114 16.82 15.26 -14.39
C GLU A 114 16.30 16.66 -14.67
N LYS A 115 16.18 17.50 -13.64
CA LYS A 115 16.46 18.94 -13.65
C LYS A 115 16.15 19.71 -14.96
N LEU A 116 15.12 19.34 -15.70
CA LEU A 116 14.68 20.12 -16.85
C LEU A 116 13.89 21.26 -16.23
N PRO A 117 14.38 22.50 -16.29
CA PRO A 117 13.67 23.63 -15.71
C PRO A 117 12.28 23.65 -16.34
N TRP A 118 11.26 23.65 -15.49
CA TRP A 118 9.84 23.73 -15.83
C TRP A 118 9.53 24.82 -16.88
N GLN A 119 10.40 25.82 -16.98
CA GLN A 119 10.46 26.86 -18.01
C GLN A 119 10.39 26.29 -19.44
N ASN A 120 11.02 25.14 -19.69
CA ASN A 120 11.00 24.47 -21.00
C ASN A 120 9.64 23.86 -21.35
N ARG A 121 8.74 23.65 -20.38
CA ARG A 121 7.37 23.14 -20.62
C ARG A 121 6.36 24.24 -20.92
N LEU A 122 6.66 25.49 -20.57
CA LEU A 122 5.76 26.63 -20.77
C LEU A 122 6.06 27.44 -22.05
N GLY A 123 6.88 26.89 -22.95
CA GLY A 123 7.23 27.59 -24.19
C GLY A 123 8.20 28.76 -24.00
N HIS A 124 8.88 28.84 -22.85
CA HIS A 124 9.96 29.80 -22.61
C HIS A 124 11.30 29.07 -22.49
N PRO A 125 11.85 28.58 -23.61
CA PRO A 125 13.16 27.95 -23.62
C PRO A 125 14.20 28.95 -23.11
N GLY A 126 15.01 28.53 -22.13
CA GLY A 126 16.09 29.37 -21.62
C GLY A 126 17.16 29.67 -22.69
N PRO A 127 18.04 30.66 -22.46
CA PRO A 127 19.04 31.12 -23.45
C PRO A 127 19.95 30.00 -23.98
N ALA A 128 20.23 29.00 -23.14
CA ALA A 128 21.03 27.83 -23.53
C ALA A 128 20.33 26.97 -24.60
N VAL A 129 19.00 26.85 -24.55
CA VAL A 129 18.21 26.09 -25.52
C VAL A 129 18.04 26.88 -26.82
N LEU A 130 17.79 28.19 -26.73
CA LEU A 130 17.72 29.08 -27.89
C LEU A 130 19.02 29.06 -28.70
N LYS A 131 20.17 29.06 -28.02
CA LYS A 131 21.49 28.96 -28.65
C LYS A 131 21.69 27.64 -29.41
N THR A 132 21.22 26.52 -28.85
CA THR A 132 21.28 25.21 -29.53
C THR A 132 20.36 25.15 -30.74
N LEU A 133 19.24 25.89 -30.72
CA LEU A 133 18.29 26.00 -31.83
C LEU A 133 18.68 27.05 -32.88
N GLY A 134 19.79 27.79 -32.69
CA GLY A 134 20.22 28.84 -33.61
C GLY A 134 19.32 30.07 -33.62
N LEU A 135 18.52 30.27 -32.57
CA LEU A 135 17.59 31.39 -32.45
C LEU A 135 18.26 32.57 -31.72
N PRO A 136 17.93 33.82 -32.09
CA PRO A 136 18.45 35.00 -31.41
C PRO A 136 17.94 35.05 -29.96
N ASN A 137 18.84 35.39 -29.03
CA ASN A 137 18.47 35.66 -27.65
C ASN A 137 17.77 37.02 -27.60
N ILE A 138 16.51 37.05 -27.11
CA ILE A 138 15.73 38.26 -26.86
C ILE A 138 15.98 38.73 -25.44
#